data_AF-A0AAJ2H3P1-F1
#
_entry.id   AF-A0AAJ2H3P1-F1
#
_cell.length_a   1.000
_cell.length_b   1.000
_cell.length_c   1.000
_cell.angle_alpha   90.00
_cell.angle_beta   90.00
_cell.angle_gamma   90.00
#
_symmetry.space_group_name_H-M   'P 1'
#
loop_
_entity.id
_entity.type
_entity.pdbx_description
1 polymer ?
#
loop_
_entity_poly.entity_id
_entity_poly.type
_entity_poly.pdbx_seq_one_letter_code
_entity_poly.pdbx_strand_id
1 'polypeptide(L)'
;LAGLAGDEYSLGFVAETEKQVSAHLQSHLQQLPEDDARTRAILEQMNQDELHHRDTALAAGGQELPAPVKAAMSLVSKTMTKTSYYF
;
A
#
# COMPACT_ATOMS: atom_id res chain seq x y z
N LEU A 1 18.20 22.87 2.54
CA LEU A 1 18.53 21.53 3.05
C LEU A 1 17.36 20.83 3.75
N ALA A 2 16.36 21.54 4.30
CA ALA A 2 15.17 20.91 4.89
C ALA A 2 14.15 20.35 3.87
N GLY A 3 14.09 20.88 2.65
CA GLY A 3 13.13 20.43 1.63
C GLY A 3 13.44 19.05 1.04
N LEU A 4 14.69 18.81 0.62
CA LEU A 4 15.08 17.56 -0.04
C LEU A 4 14.96 16.34 0.87
N ALA A 5 15.44 16.43 2.12
CA ALA A 5 15.31 15.34 3.08
C ALA A 5 13.83 15.07 3.44
N GLY A 6 12.99 16.12 3.48
CA GLY A 6 11.55 15.97 3.67
C GLY A 6 10.87 15.25 2.50
N ASP A 7 11.30 15.53 1.27
CA ASP A 7 10.78 14.90 0.06
C ASP A 7 11.14 13.40 0.00
N GLU A 8 12.37 13.01 0.40
CA GLU A 8 12.79 11.60 0.46
C GLU A 8 11.94 10.77 1.44
N TYR A 9 11.66 11.30 2.64
CA TYR A 9 10.81 10.62 3.61
C TYR A 9 9.32 10.63 3.20
N SER A 10 8.86 11.68 2.53
CA SER A 10 7.51 11.76 1.98
C SER A 10 7.29 10.70 0.89
N LEU A 11 8.23 10.56 -0.04
CA LEU A 11 8.24 9.50 -1.04
C LEU A 11 8.33 8.10 -0.40
N GLY A 12 9.11 7.97 0.67
CA GLY A 12 9.16 6.75 1.49
C GLY A 12 7.82 6.39 2.12
N PHE A 13 7.07 7.39 2.58
CA PHE A 13 5.72 7.21 3.12
C PHE A 13 4.71 6.79 2.05
N VAL A 14 4.79 7.36 0.85
CA VAL A 14 3.99 6.93 -0.30
C VAL A 14 4.30 5.46 -0.61
N ALA A 15 5.58 5.10 -0.77
CA ALA A 15 5.99 3.72 -1.06
C ALA A 15 5.48 2.71 -0.01
N GLU A 16 5.54 3.06 1.29
CA GLU A 16 5.03 2.19 2.34
C GLU A 16 3.49 2.12 2.35
N THR A 17 2.80 3.20 2.00
CA THR A 17 1.34 3.22 1.86
C THR A 17 0.91 2.32 0.71
N GLU A 18 1.54 2.45 -0.47
CA GLU A 18 1.23 1.62 -1.64
C GLU A 18 1.49 0.13 -1.37
N LYS A 19 2.55 -0.19 -0.61
CA LYS A 19 2.81 -1.55 -0.15
C LYS A 19 1.67 -2.10 0.73
N GLN A 20 1.11 -1.28 1.63
CA GLN A 20 0.00 -1.68 2.48
C GLN A 20 -1.31 -1.81 1.68
N VAL A 21 -1.54 -0.95 0.69
CA VAL A 21 -2.67 -1.07 -0.24
C VAL A 21 -2.56 -2.36 -1.06
N SER A 22 -1.39 -2.68 -1.62
CA SER A 22 -1.14 -3.94 -2.33
C SER A 22 -1.42 -5.16 -1.45
N ALA A 23 -0.97 -5.15 -0.19
CA ALA A 23 -1.28 -6.23 0.75
C ALA A 23 -2.79 -6.36 1.03
N HIS A 24 -3.50 -5.23 1.13
CA HIS A 24 -4.94 -5.20 1.31
C HIS A 24 -5.69 -5.72 0.06
N LEU A 25 -5.28 -5.33 -1.14
CA LEU A 25 -5.83 -5.83 -2.42
C LEU A 25 -5.65 -7.35 -2.55
N GLN A 26 -4.48 -7.87 -2.19
CA GLN A 26 -4.22 -9.32 -2.18
C GLN A 26 -5.12 -10.06 -1.18
N SER A 27 -5.35 -9.49 0.01
CA SER A 27 -6.30 -10.04 0.99
C SER A 27 -7.73 -10.04 0.44
N HIS A 28 -8.14 -9.01 -0.30
CA HIS A 28 -9.45 -8.96 -0.95
C HIS A 28 -9.58 -9.97 -2.10
N LEU A 29 -8.54 -10.14 -2.92
CA LEU A 29 -8.51 -11.14 -3.99
C LEU A 29 -8.70 -12.58 -3.49
N GLN A 30 -8.20 -12.88 -2.28
CA GLN A 30 -8.38 -14.19 -1.64
C GLN A 30 -9.81 -14.44 -1.12
N GLN A 31 -10.60 -13.39 -0.93
CA GLN A 31 -11.95 -13.45 -0.37
C GLN A 31 -13.04 -13.25 -1.42
N LEU A 32 -12.63 -12.89 -2.63
CA LEU A 32 -13.54 -12.70 -3.75
C LEU A 32 -14.10 -14.07 -4.21
N PRO A 33 -15.42 -14.16 -4.52
CA PRO A 33 -16.01 -15.36 -5.13
C PRO A 33 -15.26 -15.77 -6.41
N GLU A 34 -15.13 -17.07 -6.66
CA GLU A 34 -14.43 -17.59 -7.85
C GLU A 34 -15.08 -17.12 -9.17
N ASP A 35 -16.40 -16.92 -9.15
CA ASP A 35 -17.18 -16.50 -10.32
C ASP A 35 -17.07 -15.00 -10.64
N ASP A 36 -16.47 -14.18 -9.75
CA ASP A 36 -16.32 -12.75 -9.98
C ASP A 36 -14.99 -12.43 -10.70
N ALA A 37 -14.86 -12.97 -11.92
CA ALA A 37 -13.69 -12.74 -12.77
C ALA A 37 -13.49 -11.26 -13.14
N ARG A 38 -14.57 -10.47 -13.18
CA ARG A 38 -14.51 -9.05 -13.51
C ARG A 38 -13.83 -8.26 -12.39
N THR A 39 -14.29 -8.42 -11.15
CA THR A 39 -13.69 -7.73 -10.01
C THR A 39 -12.26 -8.21 -9.78
N ARG A 40 -11.99 -9.51 -9.98
CA ARG A 40 -10.64 -10.07 -9.91
C ARG A 40 -9.66 -9.35 -10.85
N ALA A 41 -10.01 -9.23 -12.13
CA ALA A 41 -9.17 -8.58 -13.11
C ALA A 41 -8.89 -7.09 -12.77
N ILE A 42 -9.89 -6.38 -12.24
CA ILE A 42 -9.74 -4.99 -11.81
C ILE A 42 -8.76 -4.90 -10.62
N LEU A 43 -8.95 -5.72 -9.58
CA LEU A 43 -8.10 -5.71 -8.39
C LEU A 43 -6.67 -6.16 -8.70
N GLU A 44 -6.49 -7.11 -9.61
CA GLU A 44 -5.17 -7.53 -10.09
C GLU A 44 -4.45 -6.39 -10.81
N GLN A 45 -5.13 -5.67 -11.71
CA GLN A 45 -4.56 -4.50 -12.37
C GLN A 45 -4.20 -3.41 -11.37
N MET A 46 -5.13 -3.06 -10.47
CA MET A 46 -4.86 -2.07 -9.41
C MET A 46 -3.63 -2.46 -8.59
N ASN A 47 -3.48 -3.74 -8.23
CA ASN A 47 -2.32 -4.20 -7.48
C ASN A 47 -1.00 -4.01 -8.26
N GLN A 48 -1.01 -4.18 -9.58
CA GLN A 48 0.18 -3.87 -10.41
C GLN A 48 0.47 -2.37 -10.41
N ASP A 49 -0.57 -1.53 -10.49
CA ASP A 49 -0.43 -0.07 -10.49
C ASP A 49 0.20 0.40 -9.17
N GLU A 50 -0.25 -0.10 -8.01
CA GLU A 50 0.33 0.29 -6.72
C GLU A 50 1.77 -0.19 -6.52
N LEU A 51 2.12 -1.38 -7.04
CA LEU A 51 3.51 -1.84 -7.05
C LEU A 51 4.39 -0.92 -7.91
N HIS A 52 3.87 -0.46 -9.05
CA HIS A 52 4.56 0.49 -9.90
C HIS A 52 4.70 1.88 -9.24
N HIS A 53 3.67 2.37 -8.56
CA HIS A 53 3.73 3.60 -7.77
C HIS A 53 4.77 3.53 -6.67
N ARG A 54 4.82 2.41 -5.93
CA ARG A 54 5.85 2.15 -4.93
C ARG A 54 7.25 2.23 -5.53
N ASP A 55 7.49 1.48 -6.60
CA ASP A 55 8.81 1.40 -7.22
C ASP A 55 9.23 2.76 -7.80
N THR A 56 8.27 3.52 -8.34
CA THR A 56 8.49 4.91 -8.79
C THR A 56 8.85 5.83 -7.63
N ALA A 57 8.17 5.74 -6.50
CA ALA A 57 8.46 6.54 -5.32
C ALA A 57 9.85 6.23 -4.75
N LEU A 58 10.25 4.95 -4.72
CA LEU A 58 11.60 4.54 -4.33
C LEU A 58 12.66 5.03 -5.34
N ALA A 59 12.40 4.88 -6.64
CA ALA A 59 13.30 5.35 -7.70
C ALA A 59 13.46 6.88 -7.72
N ALA A 60 12.44 7.62 -7.28
CA ALA A 60 12.47 9.08 -7.14
C ALA A 60 13.25 9.57 -5.90
N GLY A 61 13.83 8.66 -5.11
CA GLY A 61 14.60 9.00 -3.90
C GLY A 61 13.86 8.70 -2.60
N GLY A 62 12.74 7.98 -2.64
CA GLY A 62 12.03 7.54 -1.45
C GLY A 62 12.92 6.68 -0.55
N GLN A 63 13.15 7.15 0.67
CA GLN A 63 13.90 6.38 1.67
C GLN A 63 12.97 5.45 2.44
N GLU A 64 13.43 4.23 2.72
CA GLU A 64 12.65 3.34 3.58
C GLU A 64 12.40 3.97 4.95
N LEU A 65 11.14 4.04 5.34
CA LEU A 65 10.78 4.54 6.65
C LEU A 65 11.36 3.65 7.77
N PRO A 66 11.73 4.23 8.93
CA PRO A 66 12.17 3.46 10.09
C PRO A 66 11.13 2.42 10.50
N ALA A 67 11.60 1.24 10.95
CA ALA A 67 10.74 0.12 11.33
C ALA A 67 9.61 0.47 12.34
N PRO A 68 9.81 1.34 13.36
CA PRO A 68 8.73 1.76 14.26
C PRO A 68 7.58 2.47 13.54
N VAL A 69 7.89 3.29 12.53
CA VAL A 69 6.89 4.03 11.74
C VAL A 69 6.09 3.06 10.87
N LYS A 70 6.77 2.14 10.17
CA LYS A 70 6.12 1.08 9.38
C LYS A 70 5.19 0.22 10.24
N ALA A 71 5.60 -0.11 11.47
CA ALA A 71 4.79 -0.87 12.41
C ALA A 71 3.53 -0.11 12.85
N ALA A 72 3.64 1.19 13.14
CA ALA A 72 2.50 2.02 13.48
C ALA A 72 1.50 2.13 12.31
N MET A 73 1.98 2.37 11.09
CA MET A 73 1.14 2.40 9.90
C MET A 73 0.44 1.06 9.66
N SER A 74 1.16 -0.06 9.81
CA SER A 74 0.58 -1.40 9.71
C SER A 74 -0.53 -1.66 10.73
N LEU A 75 -0.40 -1.14 11.94
CA LEU A 75 -1.43 -1.27 12.98
C LEU A 75 -2.70 -0.51 12.57
N VAL A 76 -2.54 0.72 12.08
CA VAL A 76 -3.65 1.55 11.59
C VAL A 76 -4.34 0.89 10.39
N SER A 77 -3.59 0.41 9.41
CA SER A 77 -4.11 -0.30 8.23
C SER A 77 -4.94 -1.54 8.62
N LYS A 78 -4.45 -2.33 9.59
CA LYS A 78 -5.19 -3.48 10.13
C LYS A 78 -6.49 -3.08 10.82
N THR A 79 -6.51 -1.95 11.55
CA THR A 79 -7.74 -1.47 12.18
C THR A 79 -8.79 -1.05 11.14
N MET A 80 -8.38 -0.32 10.09
CA MET A 80 -9.27 0.05 8.98
C MET A 80 -9.84 -1.18 8.28
N THR A 81 -8.98 -2.15 7.95
CA THR A 81 -9.41 -3.38 7.28
C THR A 81 -10.41 -4.16 8.13
N LYS A 82 -10.17 -4.30 9.44
CA LYS A 82 -11.10 -4.97 10.35
C LYS A 82 -12.44 -4.26 10.46
N THR A 83 -12.46 -2.93 10.50
CA THR A 83 -13.72 -2.18 10.59
C THR A 83 -14.59 -2.35 9.34
N SER A 84 -13.99 -2.50 8.16
CA SER A 84 -14.74 -2.73 6.91
C SER A 84 -15.39 -4.12 6.81
N TYR A 85 -14.99 -5.11 7.62
CA TYR A 85 -15.64 -6.42 7.69
C TYR A 85 -16.81 -6.50 8.67
N TYR A 86 -16.92 -5.53 9.59
CA TYR A 86 -17.93 -5.53 10.66
C TYR A 86 -19.06 -4.52 10.43
N PHE A 87 -19.06 -3.81 9.29
CA PHE A 87 -20.14 -2.94 8.84
C PHE A 87 -20.70 -3.40 7.49
#